data_AF-A0A2J6SDB9-F1
#
_entry.id   AF-A0A2J6SDB9-F1
#
_cell.length_a   1.000
_cell.length_b   1.000
_cell.length_c   1.000
_cell.angle_alpha   90.00
_cell.angle_beta   90.00
_cell.angle_gamma   90.00
#
_symmetry.space_group_name_H-M   'P 1'
#
loop_
_entity.id
_entity.type
_entity.pdbx_description
1 polymer ?
#
loop_
_entity_poly.entity_id
_entity_poly.type
_entity_poly.pdbx_seq_one_letter_code
_entity_poly.pdbx_strand_id
1 'polypeptide(L)'
;MSSQAQSIHVITVDSTPAKAKDFLAGLIKATEKDYSLVHVANCEAIKDVKPVLTSLVIAPKVLICSSKLFDEEEEEIREIAQRILPDIKLIMVPHDLHAPGGGNAVVEFLVEQITESKLPTKE
;
A
#
# COMPACT_ATOMS: atom_id res chain seq x y z
N MET A 1 -9.33 19.94 -21.76
CA MET A 1 -9.86 18.64 -21.32
C MET A 1 -9.39 18.45 -19.90
N SER A 2 -10.30 18.32 -18.94
CA SER A 2 -9.97 18.28 -17.53
C SER A 2 -9.14 17.03 -17.24
N SER A 3 -7.82 17.18 -17.04
CA SER A 3 -7.00 16.13 -16.45
C SER A 3 -7.52 15.90 -15.04
N GLN A 4 -8.49 15.00 -14.89
CA GLN A 4 -8.78 14.43 -13.59
C GLN A 4 -7.55 13.63 -13.21
N ALA A 5 -6.79 14.12 -12.22
CA ALA A 5 -5.69 13.40 -11.63
C ALA A 5 -6.13 11.96 -11.35
N GLN A 6 -5.50 10.99 -12.00
CA GLN A 6 -5.88 9.60 -11.87
C GLN A 6 -5.59 9.15 -10.43
N SER A 7 -6.63 8.94 -9.63
CA SER A 7 -6.47 8.49 -8.26
C SER A 7 -5.84 7.09 -8.22
N ILE A 8 -4.74 6.98 -7.48
CA ILE A 8 -4.02 5.75 -7.25
C ILE A 8 -4.65 5.08 -6.03
N HIS A 9 -5.38 4.01 -6.26
CA HIS A 9 -5.99 3.24 -5.19
C HIS A 9 -4.95 2.38 -4.49
N VAL A 10 -4.88 2.53 -3.17
CA VAL A 10 -3.94 1.86 -2.27
C VAL A 10 -4.72 0.96 -1.32
N ILE A 11 -4.27 -0.28 -1.17
CA ILE A 11 -4.74 -1.20 -0.14
C ILE A 11 -3.61 -1.48 0.85
N THR A 12 -3.99 -1.74 2.09
CA THR A 12 -3.06 -2.10 3.17
C THR A 12 -3.35 -3.50 3.69
N VAL A 13 -2.32 -4.20 4.14
CA VAL A 13 -2.42 -5.44 4.91
C VAL A 13 -1.76 -5.19 6.25
N ASP A 14 -2.59 -5.05 7.28
CA ASP A 14 -2.14 -4.85 8.66
C ASP A 14 -3.20 -5.35 9.64
N SER A 15 -2.77 -6.22 10.55
CA SER A 15 -3.52 -6.69 11.71
C SER A 15 -4.03 -5.56 12.64
N THR A 16 -3.43 -4.37 12.56
CA THR A 16 -3.77 -3.18 13.34
C THR A 16 -4.25 -2.06 12.40
N PRO A 17 -5.56 -1.96 12.11
CA PRO A 17 -6.10 -0.95 11.19
C PRO A 17 -5.78 0.50 11.57
N ALA A 18 -5.62 0.79 12.87
CA ALA A 18 -5.22 2.10 13.35
C ALA A 18 -3.81 2.50 12.86
N LYS A 19 -2.84 1.57 12.94
CA LYS A 19 -1.48 1.80 12.45
C LYS A 19 -1.45 2.00 10.94
N ALA A 20 -2.21 1.18 10.22
CA ALA A 20 -2.38 1.31 8.77
C ALA A 20 -2.83 2.72 8.38
N LYS A 21 -3.85 3.24 9.07
CA LYS A 21 -4.35 4.60 8.82
C LYS A 21 -3.31 5.66 9.15
N ASP A 22 -2.56 5.50 10.24
CA ASP A 22 -1.58 6.50 10.68
C ASP A 22 -0.45 6.69 9.67
N PHE A 23 0.25 5.61 9.27
CA PHE A 23 1.33 5.76 8.28
C PHE A 23 0.80 6.14 6.90
N LEU A 24 -0.40 5.67 6.54
CA LEU A 24 -0.97 5.97 5.23
C LEU A 24 -1.40 7.44 5.13
N ALA A 25 -1.93 8.02 6.22
CA ALA A 25 -2.17 9.45 6.30
C ALA A 25 -0.86 10.25 6.14
N GLY A 26 0.22 9.77 6.75
CA GLY A 26 1.57 10.32 6.55
C GLY A 26 2.03 10.25 5.10
N LEU A 27 1.87 9.09 4.46
CA LEU A 27 2.25 8.85 3.06
C LEU A 27 1.45 9.74 2.10
N ILE A 28 0.12 9.78 2.26
CA ILE A 28 -0.77 10.61 1.44
C ILE A 28 -0.33 12.06 1.55
N LYS A 29 -0.11 12.56 2.76
CA LYS A 29 0.31 13.94 3.00
C LYS A 29 1.70 14.25 2.43
N ALA A 30 2.64 13.32 2.52
CA ALA A 30 3.99 13.52 1.99
C ALA A 30 4.02 13.51 0.46
N THR A 31 3.14 12.72 -0.18
CA THR A 31 3.09 12.55 -1.64
C THR A 31 1.97 13.33 -2.32
N GLU A 32 1.16 14.10 -1.58
CA GLU A 32 -0.04 14.76 -2.12
C GLU A 32 0.26 15.74 -3.26
N LYS A 33 1.49 16.29 -3.29
CA LYS A 33 1.94 17.21 -4.33
C LYS A 33 2.06 16.51 -5.68
N ASP A 34 2.65 15.31 -5.69
CA ASP A 34 3.00 14.59 -6.91
C ASP A 34 2.00 13.47 -7.24
N TYR A 35 1.32 12.91 -6.25
CA TYR A 35 0.46 11.73 -6.38
C TYR A 35 -0.92 11.94 -5.76
N SER A 36 -1.93 11.24 -6.30
CA SER A 36 -3.30 11.23 -5.75
C SER A 36 -3.60 9.87 -5.13
N LEU A 37 -2.98 9.56 -3.99
CA LEU A 37 -3.20 8.30 -3.30
C LEU A 37 -4.56 8.29 -2.57
N VAL A 38 -5.31 7.19 -2.71
CA VAL A 38 -6.60 6.97 -2.06
C VAL A 38 -6.61 5.61 -1.38
N HIS A 39 -6.79 5.59 -0.06
CA HIS A 39 -6.97 4.34 0.68
C HIS A 39 -8.35 3.75 0.39
N VAL A 40 -8.40 2.51 -0.11
CA VAL A 40 -9.67 1.85 -0.42
C VAL A 40 -10.07 0.77 0.58
N ALA A 41 -9.09 0.04 1.13
CA ALA A 41 -9.35 -1.05 2.06
C ALA A 41 -8.11 -1.42 2.89
N ASN A 42 -8.36 -1.96 4.09
CA ASN A 42 -7.37 -2.64 4.92
C ASN A 42 -7.74 -4.12 5.03
N CYS A 43 -6.78 -5.02 4.79
CA CYS A 43 -6.89 -6.44 5.05
C CYS A 43 -6.24 -6.72 6.41
N GLU A 44 -6.97 -7.33 7.34
CA GLU A 44 -6.41 -7.67 8.66
C GLU A 44 -5.64 -9.00 8.61
N ALA A 45 -5.94 -9.86 7.63
CA ALA A 45 -5.26 -11.12 7.38
C ALA A 45 -5.09 -11.40 5.88
N ILE A 46 -4.17 -12.32 5.55
CA ILE A 46 -3.84 -12.76 4.17
C ILE A 46 -5.09 -13.26 3.44
N LYS A 47 -5.94 -14.03 4.14
CA LYS A 47 -7.21 -14.55 3.61
C LYS A 47 -8.16 -13.46 3.11
N ASP A 48 -8.01 -12.23 3.61
CA ASP A 48 -8.83 -11.09 3.21
C ASP A 48 -8.30 -10.40 1.94
N VAL A 49 -7.03 -10.62 1.59
CA VAL A 49 -6.37 -9.98 0.43
C VAL A 49 -7.08 -10.35 -0.87
N LYS A 50 -7.28 -11.65 -1.10
CA LYS A 50 -7.97 -12.15 -2.30
C LYS A 50 -9.39 -11.60 -2.45
N PRO A 51 -10.31 -11.75 -1.47
CA PRO A 51 -11.66 -11.23 -1.59
C PRO A 51 -11.67 -9.71 -1.75
N VAL A 52 -10.85 -8.97 -1.01
CA VAL A 52 -10.74 -7.50 -1.17
C VAL A 52 -10.34 -7.14 -2.59
N LEU A 53 -9.24 -7.70 -3.11
CA LEU A 53 -8.76 -7.43 -4.47
C LEU A 53 -9.82 -7.72 -5.54
N THR A 54 -10.59 -8.79 -5.37
CA THR A 54 -11.66 -9.16 -6.33
C THR A 54 -12.95 -8.37 -6.15
N SER A 55 -13.20 -7.80 -4.96
CA SER A 55 -14.42 -7.04 -4.67
C SER A 55 -14.36 -5.59 -5.14
N LEU A 56 -13.14 -5.06 -5.33
CA LEU A 56 -12.93 -3.67 -5.73
C LEU A 56 -13.32 -3.47 -7.19
N VAL A 57 -14.22 -2.51 -7.42
CA VAL A 57 -14.63 -2.09 -8.78
C VAL A 57 -13.45 -1.49 -9.55
N ILE A 58 -12.57 -0.77 -8.84
CA ILE A 58 -11.35 -0.19 -9.41
C ILE A 58 -10.14 -0.96 -8.88
N ALA A 59 -9.35 -1.51 -9.79
CA ALA A 59 -8.15 -2.25 -9.44
C ALA A 59 -7.13 -1.37 -8.69
N PRO A 60 -6.71 -1.75 -7.47
CA PRO A 60 -5.65 -1.04 -6.76
C PRO A 60 -4.32 -1.14 -7.53
N LYS A 61 -3.52 -0.09 -7.41
CA LYS A 61 -2.18 -0.02 -8.01
C LYS A 61 -1.07 -0.26 -7.00
N VAL A 62 -1.38 -0.16 -5.71
CA VAL A 62 -0.42 -0.35 -4.63
C VAL A 62 -1.02 -1.23 -3.54
N LEU A 63 -0.27 -2.24 -3.09
CA LEU A 63 -0.55 -3.05 -1.91
C LEU A 63 0.61 -2.91 -0.94
N ILE A 64 0.33 -2.36 0.24
CA ILE A 64 1.31 -2.17 1.31
C ILE A 64 1.06 -3.19 2.39
N CYS A 65 2.04 -4.04 2.66
CA CYS A 65 2.00 -4.93 3.81
C CYS A 65 2.86 -4.36 4.93
N SER A 66 2.23 -4.10 6.08
CA SER A 66 2.88 -3.53 7.27
C SER A 66 2.77 -4.40 8.51
N SER A 67 1.99 -5.49 8.48
CA SER A 67 1.95 -6.45 9.57
C SER A 67 3.24 -7.26 9.65
N LYS A 68 3.54 -7.74 10.85
CA LYS A 68 4.50 -8.84 11.02
C LYS A 68 3.92 -10.08 10.36
N LEU A 69 4.43 -10.43 9.18
CA LEU A 69 4.12 -11.66 8.49
C LEU A 69 5.36 -12.56 8.50
N PHE A 70 5.13 -13.87 8.50
CA PHE A 70 6.20 -14.83 8.26
C PHE A 70 6.54 -14.86 6.75
N ASP A 71 7.74 -15.34 6.41
CA ASP A 71 8.20 -15.39 5.01
C ASP A 71 7.21 -16.12 4.08
N GLU A 72 6.57 -17.19 4.57
CA GLU A 72 5.53 -17.94 3.85
C GLU A 72 4.28 -17.09 3.56
N GLU A 73 3.89 -16.26 4.52
CA GLU A 73 2.73 -15.37 4.42
C GLU A 73 2.99 -14.23 3.44
N GLU A 74 4.21 -13.69 3.40
CA GLU A 74 4.60 -12.69 2.41
C GLU A 74 4.61 -13.25 0.98
N GLU A 75 5.12 -14.47 0.81
CA GLU A 75 5.11 -15.17 -0.47
C GLU A 75 3.68 -15.43 -0.95
N GLU A 76 2.79 -15.89 -0.07
CA GLU A 76 1.38 -16.11 -0.39
C GLU A 76 0.68 -14.81 -0.81
N ILE A 77 0.89 -13.70 -0.10
CA ILE A 77 0.33 -12.38 -0.50
C ILE A 77 0.88 -11.98 -1.87
N ARG A 78 2.18 -12.17 -2.11
CA ARG A 78 2.81 -11.81 -3.38
C ARG A 78 2.20 -12.61 -4.53
N GLU A 79 2.05 -13.91 -4.37
CA GLU A 79 1.43 -14.77 -5.37
C GLU A 79 -0.02 -14.38 -5.64
N ILE A 80 -0.82 -14.17 -4.60
CA ILE A 80 -2.23 -13.76 -4.72
C ILE A 80 -2.32 -12.42 -5.45
N ALA A 81 -1.54 -11.42 -5.01
CA ALA A 81 -1.58 -10.08 -5.56
C ALA A 81 -1.17 -10.06 -7.03
N GLN A 82 -0.05 -10.72 -7.39
CA GLN A 82 0.44 -10.80 -8.77
C GLN A 82 -0.50 -11.61 -9.67
N ARG A 83 -1.15 -12.65 -9.14
CA ARG A 83 -2.09 -13.46 -9.91
C ARG A 83 -3.38 -12.71 -10.26
N ILE A 84 -3.86 -11.86 -9.35
CA ILE A 84 -5.09 -11.08 -9.56
C ILE A 84 -4.77 -9.80 -10.33
N LEU A 85 -3.68 -9.12 -9.98
CA LEU A 85 -3.24 -7.86 -10.56
C LEU A 85 -1.73 -7.91 -10.84
N PRO A 86 -1.32 -8.35 -12.04
CA PRO A 86 0.11 -8.48 -12.40
C PRO A 86 0.89 -7.16 -12.29
N ASP A 87 0.21 -6.03 -12.51
CA ASP A 87 0.79 -4.69 -12.50
C ASP A 87 0.71 -3.99 -11.12
N ILE A 88 0.34 -4.71 -10.05
CA ILE A 88 0.25 -4.11 -8.71
C ILE A 88 1.64 -3.90 -8.11
N LYS A 89 1.90 -2.69 -7.60
CA LYS A 89 3.10 -2.43 -6.81
C LYS A 89 2.90 -3.02 -5.41
N LEU A 90 3.66 -4.07 -5.13
CA LEU A 90 3.70 -4.70 -3.83
C LEU A 90 4.84 -4.10 -2.99
N ILE A 91 4.53 -3.59 -1.80
CA ILE A 91 5.50 -3.01 -0.87
C ILE A 91 5.41 -3.78 0.44
N MET A 92 6.47 -4.51 0.78
CA MET A 92 6.64 -5.14 2.10
C MET A 92 7.42 -4.17 2.98
N VAL A 93 6.84 -3.74 4.10
CA VAL A 93 7.50 -2.85 5.06
C VAL A 93 8.43 -3.70 5.95
N PRO A 94 9.76 -3.43 5.95
CA PRO A 94 10.69 -4.15 6.80
C PRO A 94 10.34 -4.01 8.29
N HIS A 95 10.44 -5.12 9.04
CA HIS A 95 10.13 -5.15 10.46
C HIS A 95 10.98 -4.17 11.30
N ASP A 96 12.20 -3.90 10.87
CA ASP A 96 13.13 -3.00 11.56
C ASP A 96 12.63 -1.55 11.62
N LEU A 97 11.76 -1.14 10.68
CA LEU A 97 11.19 0.20 10.65
C LEU A 97 10.09 0.41 11.70
N HIS A 98 9.56 -0.66 12.29
CA HIS A 98 8.55 -0.60 13.35
C HIS A 98 9.13 -0.42 14.76
N ALA A 99 10.44 -0.18 14.90
CA ALA A 99 11.09 0.03 16.19
C ALA A 99 10.57 1.29 16.93
N PRO A 100 10.65 1.35 18.28
CA PRO A 100 10.23 2.53 19.06
C PRO A 100 11.00 3.79 18.61
N GLY A 101 10.28 4.78 18.07
CA GLY A 101 10.85 5.98 17.46
C GLY A 101 10.82 5.99 15.91
N GLY A 102 10.47 4.87 15.27
CA GLY A 102 10.47 4.65 13.83
C GLY A 102 9.16 4.97 13.08
N GLY A 103 8.17 5.59 13.73
CA GLY A 103 6.90 5.92 13.08
C GLY A 103 7.04 6.75 11.80
N ASN A 104 8.07 7.61 11.73
CA ASN A 104 8.39 8.37 10.52
C ASN A 104 9.15 7.55 9.47
N ALA A 105 9.94 6.56 9.90
CA ALA A 105 10.77 5.74 9.01
C ALA A 105 9.94 4.87 8.07
N VAL A 106 8.79 4.36 8.55
CA VAL A 106 7.81 3.66 7.68
C VAL A 106 7.28 4.60 6.60
N VAL A 107 6.92 5.84 6.95
CA VAL A 107 6.40 6.81 5.98
C VAL A 107 7.48 7.18 4.97
N GLU A 108 8.71 7.48 5.42
CA GLU A 108 9.84 7.80 4.55
C GLU A 108 10.14 6.66 3.56
N PHE A 109 10.20 5.41 4.04
CA PHE A 109 10.37 4.23 3.20
C PHE A 109 9.26 4.09 2.16
N LEU A 110 7.99 4.30 2.56
CA LEU A 110 6.87 4.23 1.62
C LEU A 110 6.93 5.36 0.58
N VAL A 111 7.33 6.57 0.97
CA VAL A 111 7.50 7.70 0.04
C VAL A 111 8.58 7.38 -0.98
N GLU A 112 9.73 6.86 -0.55
CA GLU A 112 10.79 6.40 -1.44
C GLU A 112 10.29 5.34 -2.41
N GLN A 113 9.61 4.30 -1.90
CA GLN A 113 9.06 3.23 -2.73
C GLN A 113 8.03 3.71 -3.75
N ILE A 114 7.18 4.67 -3.39
CA ILE A 114 6.21 5.27 -4.31
C ILE A 114 6.90 6.16 -5.34
N THR A 115 7.91 6.93 -4.94
CA THR A 115 8.65 7.84 -5.82
C THR A 115 9.52 7.08 -6.83
N GLU A 116 10.12 5.96 -6.40
CA GLU A 116 10.83 5.04 -7.30
C GLU A 116 9.88 4.26 -8.22
N SER A 117 8.61 4.16 -7.84
CA SER A 117 7.62 3.50 -8.68
C SER A 117 7.22 4.40 -9.84
N LYS A 118 7.08 3.82 -11.04
CA LYS A 118 6.58 4.51 -12.24
C LYS A 118 5.06 4.76 -12.18
N LEU A 119 4.57 5.17 -11.00
CA LEU A 119 3.16 5.49 -10.80
C LEU A 119 2.82 6.81 -11.50
N PRO A 120 1.58 6.98 -11.98
CA PRO A 120 1.18 8.21 -12.66
C PRO A 120 1.22 9.38 -11.67
N THR A 121 2.01 10.40 -11.98
CA THR A 121 2.05 11.66 -11.24
C THR A 121 0.92 12.59 -11.69
N LYS A 122 0.55 13.53 -10.83
CA LYS A 122 -0.29 14.68 -11.15
C LYS A 122 0.52 15.60 -12.09
N GLU A 123 0.25 15.54 -13.39
CA GLU A 123 0.77 16.53 -14.35
C GLU A 123 0.13 17.92 -14.17
#